data_AF-A0A2S0XQQ7-F1
#
_entry.id   AF-A0A2S0XQQ7-F1
#
_cell.length_a   1.000
_cell.length_b   1.000
_cell.length_c   1.000
_cell.angle_alpha   90.00
_cell.angle_beta   90.00
_cell.angle_gamma   90.00
#
_symmetry.space_group_name_H-M   'P 1'
#
loop_
_entity.id
_entity.type
_entity.pdbx_description
1 polymer ?
#
loop_
_entity_poly.entity_id
_entity_poly.type
_entity_poly.pdbx_seq_one_letter_code
_entity_poly.pdbx_strand_id
1 'polypeptide(L)'
;MANPSDIHNQLAHEFVMKVVRETKSHSELMVVIESALLAAMLVSQRVYNLSPAFSVEMIEMAIQQATARFAAPSTGAQDSASQAEA
;
A
#
# COMPACT_ATOMS: atom_id res chain seq x y z
N MET A 1 18.47 11.31 -7.80
CA MET A 1 17.78 10.98 -6.53
C MET A 1 16.54 10.18 -6.90
N ALA A 2 16.28 9.06 -6.23
CA ALA A 2 15.02 8.34 -6.42
C ALA A 2 13.86 9.25 -5.99
N ASN A 3 12.82 9.36 -6.82
CA ASN A 3 11.68 10.16 -6.44
C ASN A 3 10.89 9.44 -5.31
N PRO A 4 10.06 10.14 -4.51
CA PRO A 4 9.31 9.51 -3.42
C PRO A 4 8.42 8.33 -3.86
N SER A 5 7.93 8.35 -5.09
CA SER A 5 7.13 7.27 -5.67
C SER A 5 7.97 6.02 -5.95
N ASP A 6 9.21 6.19 -6.43
CA ASP A 6 10.14 5.08 -6.69
C ASP A 6 10.48 4.37 -5.38
N ILE A 7 10.78 5.16 -4.34
CA ILE A 7 11.08 4.64 -2.99
C ILE A 7 9.86 3.92 -2.42
N HIS A 8 8.67 4.50 -2.52
CA HIS A 8 7.43 3.87 -2.09
C HIS A 8 7.21 2.51 -2.78
N ASN A 9 7.37 2.46 -4.10
CA ASN A 9 7.17 1.23 -4.87
C ASN A 9 8.22 0.16 -4.53
N GLN A 10 9.47 0.56 -4.31
CA GLN A 10 10.52 -0.35 -3.87
C GLN A 10 10.18 -0.95 -2.49
N LEU A 11 9.82 -0.11 -1.51
CA LEU A 11 9.46 -0.59 -0.16
C LEU A 11 8.24 -1.51 -0.18
N ALA A 12 7.23 -1.18 -0.99
CA ALA A 12 6.05 -2.02 -1.18
C ALA A 12 6.45 -3.39 -1.77
N HIS A 13 7.33 -3.41 -2.78
CA HIS A 13 7.83 -4.66 -3.37
C HIS A 13 8.61 -5.50 -2.34
N GLU A 14 9.54 -4.89 -1.60
CA GLU A 14 10.32 -5.58 -0.57
C GLU A 14 9.43 -6.17 0.53
N PHE A 15 8.40 -5.44 0.95
CA PHE A 15 7.40 -5.92 1.91
C PHE A 15 6.65 -7.13 1.36
N VAL A 16 6.10 -7.03 0.15
CA VAL A 16 5.37 -8.13 -0.51
C VAL A 16 6.25 -9.37 -0.64
N MET A 17 7.50 -9.22 -1.08
CA MET A 17 8.40 -10.36 -1.29
C MET A 17 8.77 -11.07 0.01
N LYS A 18 8.86 -10.34 1.13
CA LYS A 18 9.09 -10.94 2.47
C LYS A 18 7.84 -11.67 2.97
N VAL A 19 6.67 -11.06 2.80
CA VAL A 19 5.41 -11.50 3.41
C VAL A 19 4.70 -12.61 2.64
N VAL A 20 4.69 -12.54 1.30
CA VAL A 20 3.97 -13.50 0.43
C VAL A 20 4.55 -14.90 0.52
N ARG A 21 5.86 -15.04 0.80
CA ARG A 21 6.49 -16.36 0.98
C ARG A 21 5.95 -17.12 2.19
N GLU A 22 5.48 -16.40 3.21
CA GLU A 22 5.09 -16.96 4.50
C GLU A 22 3.58 -17.05 4.68
N THR A 23 2.79 -16.39 3.83
CA THR A 23 1.33 -16.32 3.94
C THR A 23 0.65 -17.34 3.03
N LYS A 24 0.00 -18.35 3.60
CA LYS A 24 -0.66 -19.46 2.86
C LYS A 24 -2.15 -19.58 3.13
N SER A 25 -2.65 -18.88 4.15
CA SER A 25 -4.05 -18.94 4.59
C SER A 25 -4.62 -17.56 4.89
N HIS A 26 -5.96 -17.47 4.93
CA HIS A 26 -6.66 -16.24 5.26
C HIS A 26 -6.34 -15.75 6.69
N SER A 27 -6.18 -16.67 7.65
CA SER A 27 -5.80 -16.31 9.02
C SER A 27 -4.39 -15.71 9.10
N GLU A 28 -3.43 -16.27 8.35
CA GLU A 28 -2.08 -15.70 8.25
C GLU A 28 -2.11 -14.32 7.57
N LEU A 29 -2.95 -14.14 6.55
CA LEU A 29 -3.13 -12.83 5.90
C LEU A 29 -3.64 -11.78 6.89
N MET A 30 -4.56 -12.14 7.79
CA MET A 30 -5.04 -11.23 8.83
C MET A 30 -3.89 -10.79 9.76
N VAL A 31 -3.06 -11.74 10.21
CA VAL A 31 -1.89 -11.46 11.06
C VAL A 31 -0.91 -10.51 10.36
N VAL A 32 -0.70 -10.69 9.06
CA VAL A 32 0.13 -9.80 8.25
C VAL A 32 -0.42 -8.37 8.22
N ILE A 33 -1.72 -8.23 7.98
CA ILE A 33 -2.38 -6.91 7.94
C ILE A 33 -2.27 -6.23 9.31
N GLU A 34 -2.60 -6.94 10.39
CA GLU A 34 -2.48 -6.44 11.77
C GLU A 34 -1.04 -6.01 12.09
N SER A 35 -0.05 -6.81 11.67
CA SER A 35 1.37 -6.50 11.87
C SER A 35 1.80 -5.24 11.11
N ALA A 36 1.33 -5.06 9.88
CA ALA A 36 1.63 -3.87 9.09
C ALA A 36 1.02 -2.60 9.70
N LEU A 37 -0.22 -2.68 10.18
CA LEU A 37 -0.90 -1.57 10.86
C LEU A 37 -0.20 -1.21 12.17
N LEU A 38 0.14 -2.21 12.99
CA LEU A 38 0.88 -2.02 14.23
C LEU A 38 2.25 -1.38 13.97
N ALA A 39 2.99 -1.86 12.97
CA ALA A 39 4.28 -1.29 12.58
C ALA A 39 4.14 0.18 12.15
N ALA A 40 3.11 0.52 11.37
CA ALA A 40 2.83 1.89 10.97
C ALA A 40 2.58 2.79 12.20
N MET A 41 1.79 2.33 13.17
CA MET A 41 1.55 3.08 14.42
C MET A 41 2.83 3.27 15.24
N LEU A 42 3.67 2.23 15.36
CA LEU A 42 4.94 2.30 16.06
C LEU A 42 5.92 3.28 15.39
N VAL A 43 5.98 3.31 14.06
CA VAL A 43 6.79 4.28 13.30
C VAL A 43 6.27 5.70 13.52
N SER A 44 4.96 5.92 13.40
CA SER A 44 4.31 7.21 13.64
C SER A 44 4.62 7.75 15.04
N GLN A 45 4.52 6.90 16.06
CA GLN A 45 4.90 7.25 17.42
C GLN A 45 6.41 7.51 17.54
N ARG A 46 7.26 6.66 16.96
CA ARG A 46 8.72 6.75 17.15
C ARG A 46 9.36 7.94 16.44
N VAL A 47 8.85 8.30 15.26
CA VAL A 47 9.41 9.36 14.41
C VAL A 47 8.79 10.72 14.73
N TYR A 48 7.47 10.76 14.97
CA TYR A 48 6.71 12.00 15.10
C TYR A 48 6.02 12.18 16.46
N ASN A 49 6.16 11.21 17.38
CA ASN A 49 5.51 11.22 18.69
C ASN A 49 3.98 11.39 18.61
N LEU A 50 3.37 10.84 17.56
CA LEU A 50 1.92 10.91 17.37
C LEU A 50 1.20 10.07 18.41
N SER A 51 0.03 10.55 18.82
CA SER A 51 -0.90 9.75 19.63
C SER A 51 -1.47 8.60 18.79
N PRO A 52 -2.01 7.55 19.45
CA PRO A 52 -2.69 6.47 18.73
C PRO A 52 -3.83 6.97 17.83
N ALA A 53 -4.61 7.95 18.29
CA ALA A 53 -5.73 8.52 17.54
C ALA A 53 -5.26 9.17 16.22
N PHE A 54 -4.24 10.04 16.29
CA PHE A 54 -3.68 10.67 15.08
C PHE A 54 -3.02 9.65 14.13
N SER A 55 -2.41 8.60 14.69
CA SER A 55 -1.82 7.53 13.87
C SER A 55 -2.90 6.77 13.10
N VAL A 56 -4.05 6.51 13.72
CA VAL A 56 -5.20 5.85 13.07
C VAL A 56 -5.75 6.73 11.95
N GLU A 57 -5.97 8.03 12.19
CA GLU A 57 -6.46 8.96 11.16
C GLU A 57 -5.56 8.97 9.91
N MET A 58 -4.23 8.99 10.10
CA MET A 58 -3.27 8.91 9.00
C MET A 58 -3.36 7.59 8.24
N ILE A 59 -3.48 6.48 8.96
CA ILE A 59 -3.58 5.14 8.37
C ILE A 59 -4.88 5.01 7.56
N GLU A 60 -6.01 5.48 8.08
CA GLU A 60 -7.30 5.47 7.38
C GLU A 60 -7.23 6.29 6.08
N MET A 61 -6.64 7.48 6.12
CA MET A 61 -6.42 8.29 4.93
C MET A 61 -5.54 7.57 3.90
N ALA A 62 -4.47 6.90 4.34
CA ALA A 62 -3.60 6.13 3.47
C ALA A 62 -4.35 4.95 2.82
N ILE A 63 -5.20 4.24 3.57
CA ILE A 63 -6.05 3.15 3.06
C ILE A 63 -7.02 3.67 2.01
N GLN A 64 -7.69 4.80 2.26
CA GLN A 64 -8.61 5.41 1.29
C GLN A 64 -7.89 5.76 -0.02
N GLN A 65 -6.71 6.35 0.06
CA GLN A 65 -5.89 6.67 -1.11
C GLN A 65 -5.42 5.42 -1.86
N ALA A 66 -4.96 4.40 -1.15
CA ALA A 66 -4.55 3.13 -1.75
C ALA A 66 -5.72 2.43 -2.46
N THR A 67 -6.91 2.45 -1.83
CA THR A 67 -8.14 1.91 -2.40
C THR A 67 -8.52 2.64 -3.68
N ALA A 68 -8.45 3.97 -3.69
CA ALA A 68 -8.72 4.76 -4.90
C ALA A 68 -7.76 4.39 -6.05
N ARG A 69 -6.47 4.16 -5.77
CA ARG A 69 -5.49 3.71 -6.78
C ARG A 69 -5.77 2.30 -7.29
N PHE A 70 -6.20 1.39 -6.41
CA PHE A 70 -6.49 0.00 -6.77
C PHE A 70 -7.80 -0.13 -7.57
N ALA A 71 -8.79 0.72 -7.28
CA ALA A 71 -10.06 0.77 -7.98
C ALA A 71 -10.01 1.55 -9.30
N ALA A 72 -9.00 2.39 -9.51
CA ALA A 72 -8.83 3.10 -10.77
C ALA A 72 -8.58 2.08 -11.90
N PRO A 73 -9.32 2.15 -13.03
CA PRO A 73 -9.07 1.27 -14.15
C PRO A 73 -7.63 1.49 -14.63
N SER A 74 -6.85 0.40 -14.66
CA SER A 74 -5.50 0.40 -15.22
C SER A 74 -5.58 0.97 -16.64
N THR A 75 -5.02 2.14 -16.87
CA THR A 75 -5.09 2.90 -18.14
C THR A 75 -4.32 2.25 -19.31
N GLY A 76 -4.13 0.93 -19.30
CA GLY A 76 -3.44 0.16 -20.34
C GLY A 76 -4.35 -0.61 -21.31
N ALA A 77 -5.68 -0.52 -21.18
CA ALA A 77 -6.61 -1.28 -22.02
C ALA A 77 -7.39 -0.45 -23.06
N GLN A 78 -7.18 0.88 -23.11
CA GLN A 78 -7.96 1.77 -23.99
C GLN A 78 -7.23 2.26 -25.25
N ASP A 79 -5.92 2.06 -25.39
CA ASP A 79 -5.17 2.51 -26.58
C ASP A 79 -5.25 1.56 -27.78
N SER A 80 -5.76 0.35 -27.62
CA SER A 80 -5.89 -0.64 -28.70
C SER A 80 -7.18 -0.52 -29.52
N ALA A 81 -8.16 0.25 -29.03
CA ALA A 81 -9.47 0.37 -29.67
C ALA A 81 -9.60 1.59 -30.61
N SER A 82 -8.71 2.58 -30.49
CA SER A 82 -8.76 3.82 -31.28
C SER A 82 -7.87 3.79 -32.54
N GLN A 83 -7.10 2.73 -32.77
CA GLN A 83 -6.25 2.57 -33.97
C GLN A 83 -6.83 1.60 -35.02
N ALA A 84 -8.04 1.07 -34.81
CA ALA A 84 -8.70 0.17 -35.76
C ALA A 84 -9.66 0.87 -36.74
N GLU A 85 -9.84 2.19 -36.63
CA GLU A 85 -10.77 2.98 -37.46
C GLU A 85 -10.10 4.20 -38.12
N ALA A 86 -8.82 4.09 -38.52
CA ALA A 86 -8.11 5.10 -39.31
C ALA A 86 -7.71 4.57 -40.69
#